data_AF-A0A1C6V6F7-F1
#
_entry.id   AF-A0A1C6V6F7-F1
#
_cell.length_a   1.000
_cell.length_b   1.000
_cell.length_c   1.000
_cell.angle_alpha   90.00
_cell.angle_beta   90.00
_cell.angle_gamma   90.00
#
_symmetry.space_group_name_H-M   'P 1'
#
loop_
_entity.id
_entity.type
_entity.pdbx_description
1 polymer ?
#
loop_
_entity_poly.entity_id
_entity_poly.type
_entity_poly.pdbx_seq_one_letter_code
_entity_poly.pdbx_strand_id
1 'polypeptide(L)'
;MSTFQRWRGTSGRPRTRTAQTTRRRFLAGGLVAGSLVAGAAGLTGVAAAAGGGNVLGQLLAAPSTIGQRDADGADSPNRSHPDGGPAAVSVPCDPARLVAALVHADAQGGGTLRLAPKCTYTLTEAAFDDDRFDGGVRDAREASDQLENGENTSNTAKTKEQIRRENSSGLPVVYHPITIEGDGATIARHPNAPEFRFFTVRDGGELKLSDVTLRNGRSVAEGGSVHVVHGGSAVLERTTITQSLSFSAEGGGGAVFNDGNLVVTDSTFTQNAATARTGRGGGLLNGGVLTVTGSTFRDNSAAAIGGGLANFRGAADIGGSTFEHNSATQGGGLASFSARTRVWDTKVTGNTAGNGGGIANSDATIALRGLTVRDNLATGDGGGVWASRGLITLDATVVTANVAHRFGGGLFTDRSNVPVRHSEITGNGAVGATSTGGGIHASGGQVSLFASRVTENRSVVAPGGIFGRNLRVNVDPRSVVTDNRPTNCQGSPAPIGNCFR
;
A
#
# COMPACT_ATOMS: atom_id res chain seq x y z
N MET A 1 10.16 -50.89 31.03
CA MET A 1 10.89 -52.14 31.34
C MET A 1 9.89 -53.29 31.36
N SER A 2 10.26 -54.41 30.73
CA SER A 2 9.53 -55.66 30.45
C SER A 2 8.60 -55.67 29.22
N THR A 3 9.08 -55.89 27.96
CA THR A 3 9.37 -57.14 27.18
C THR A 3 8.15 -58.00 26.77
N PHE A 4 7.76 -58.00 25.47
CA PHE A 4 7.98 -59.02 24.38
C PHE A 4 6.99 -60.23 24.47
N GLN A 5 6.31 -60.81 23.45
CA GLN A 5 6.54 -61.12 22.01
C GLN A 5 5.17 -61.51 21.34
N ARG A 6 4.83 -61.10 20.09
CA ARG A 6 4.93 -61.82 18.75
C ARG A 6 4.30 -63.24 18.68
N TRP A 7 3.76 -63.79 17.58
CA TRP A 7 3.23 -63.42 16.24
C TRP A 7 2.85 -64.75 15.49
N ARG A 8 1.97 -64.69 14.46
CA ARG A 8 1.62 -65.70 13.38
C ARG A 8 0.66 -66.86 13.76
N GLY A 9 -0.27 -67.32 12.90
CA GLY A 9 -0.71 -66.94 11.55
C GLY A 9 -1.62 -68.02 10.88
N THR A 10 -2.45 -67.58 9.91
CA THR A 10 -3.01 -68.30 8.70
C THR A 10 -3.96 -69.50 8.92
N SER A 11 -5.03 -69.79 8.15
CA SER A 11 -5.53 -69.39 6.81
C SER A 11 -6.94 -69.97 6.56
N GLY A 12 -7.77 -69.34 5.71
CA GLY A 12 -8.96 -69.96 5.11
C GLY A 12 -9.82 -68.98 4.29
N ARG A 13 -9.57 -68.87 2.98
CA ARG A 13 -10.37 -68.16 1.93
C ARG A 13 -11.54 -69.06 1.43
N PRO A 14 -12.40 -68.69 0.44
CA PRO A 14 -12.63 -67.41 -0.29
C PRO A 14 -14.13 -67.01 -0.45
N ARG A 15 -14.41 -65.81 -0.95
CA ARG A 15 -15.57 -65.58 -1.82
C ARG A 15 -15.21 -64.65 -2.98
N THR A 16 -15.49 -65.13 -4.19
CA THR A 16 -15.20 -64.54 -5.50
C THR A 16 -16.39 -63.78 -6.07
N ARG A 17 -16.07 -62.66 -6.76
CA ARG A 17 -16.67 -62.08 -7.99
C ARG A 17 -18.17 -61.76 -7.98
N THR A 18 -18.56 -60.54 -8.33
CA THR A 18 -18.78 -60.16 -9.74
C THR A 18 -18.48 -58.69 -10.08
N ALA A 19 -18.25 -58.47 -11.38
CA ALA A 19 -17.62 -57.33 -12.04
C ALA A 19 -18.60 -56.24 -12.53
N GLN A 20 -18.09 -55.00 -12.53
CA GLN A 20 -18.05 -54.02 -13.64
C GLN A 20 -19.32 -53.74 -14.47
N THR A 21 -19.69 -52.47 -14.65
CA THR A 21 -19.28 -51.63 -15.82
C THR A 21 -19.97 -50.25 -15.88
N THR A 22 -19.16 -49.23 -16.19
CA THR A 22 -19.43 -48.03 -17.03
C THR A 22 -20.55 -47.04 -16.68
N ARG A 23 -20.21 -45.75 -16.55
CA ARG A 23 -20.22 -44.77 -17.66
C ARG A 23 -19.67 -43.40 -17.22
N ARG A 24 -18.71 -42.88 -17.99
CA ARG A 24 -18.34 -41.46 -18.02
C ARG A 24 -19.52 -40.66 -18.57
N ARG A 25 -19.85 -39.53 -17.94
CA ARG A 25 -20.61 -38.45 -18.57
C ARG A 25 -19.87 -37.13 -18.33
N PHE A 26 -19.43 -36.56 -19.45
CA PHE A 26 -19.11 -35.15 -19.59
C PHE A 26 -20.40 -34.33 -19.37
N LEU A 27 -20.29 -33.24 -18.63
CA LEU A 27 -21.24 -32.14 -18.67
C LEU A 27 -20.45 -30.86 -18.91
N ALA A 28 -20.66 -30.31 -20.10
CA ALA A 28 -20.35 -28.94 -20.48
C ALA A 28 -21.63 -28.09 -20.35
N GLY A 29 -21.46 -26.78 -20.10
CA GLY A 29 -22.53 -25.78 -20.00
C GLY A 29 -22.63 -25.25 -18.57
N GLY A 30 -22.09 -24.07 -18.25
CA GLY A 30 -22.58 -22.71 -18.56
C GLY A 30 -22.52 -21.95 -17.22
N LEU A 31 -22.47 -20.64 -17.07
CA LEU A 31 -22.63 -19.48 -17.92
C LEU A 31 -22.05 -18.31 -17.08
N VAL A 32 -21.22 -17.46 -17.68
CA VAL A 32 -20.72 -16.24 -17.03
C VAL A 32 -21.86 -15.23 -17.02
N ALA A 33 -22.39 -14.91 -15.85
CA ALA A 33 -23.28 -13.76 -15.65
C ALA A 33 -22.42 -12.58 -15.16
N GLY A 34 -21.99 -11.74 -16.11
CA GLY A 34 -21.49 -10.40 -15.82
C GLY A 34 -22.68 -9.46 -15.73
N SER A 35 -22.87 -8.82 -14.56
CA SER A 35 -23.80 -7.72 -14.38
C SER A 35 -23.17 -6.43 -14.91
N LEU A 36 -23.47 -6.12 -16.17
CA LEU A 36 -23.38 -4.79 -16.75
C LEU A 36 -24.56 -3.96 -16.23
N VAL A 37 -24.28 -2.86 -15.54
CA VAL A 37 -25.26 -1.79 -15.31
C VAL A 37 -25.22 -0.89 -16.55
N ALA A 38 -26.28 -0.95 -17.35
CA ALA A 38 -26.51 -0.09 -18.48
C ALA A 38 -27.24 1.19 -18.03
N GLY A 39 -26.62 2.34 -18.26
CA GLY A 39 -27.29 3.64 -18.33
C GLY A 39 -27.47 4.03 -19.80
N ALA A 40 -28.72 4.00 -20.27
CA ALA A 40 -29.17 4.59 -21.55
C ALA A 40 -29.23 6.14 -21.39
N ALA A 41 -29.16 7.03 -22.39
CA ALA A 41 -29.10 6.97 -23.85
C ALA A 41 -28.60 8.33 -24.37
N GLY A 42 -28.11 8.37 -25.61
CA GLY A 42 -27.85 9.62 -26.34
C GLY A 42 -27.15 9.41 -27.67
N LEU A 43 -27.86 8.83 -28.65
CA LEU A 43 -27.40 8.62 -30.03
C LEU A 43 -27.27 9.94 -30.80
N THR A 44 -26.11 10.17 -31.44
CA THR A 44 -26.02 10.52 -32.87
C THR A 44 -24.67 10.02 -33.39
N GLY A 45 -24.71 9.20 -34.44
CA GLY A 45 -23.54 8.56 -35.03
C GLY A 45 -22.96 9.34 -36.20
N VAL A 46 -21.64 9.26 -36.37
CA VAL A 46 -20.96 9.32 -37.68
C VAL A 46 -19.80 8.32 -37.64
N ALA A 47 -19.59 7.67 -38.78
CA ALA A 47 -18.83 6.45 -39.02
C ALA A 47 -17.32 6.50 -38.72
N ALA A 48 -16.77 5.30 -38.49
CA ALA A 48 -15.35 5.01 -38.36
C ALA A 48 -14.59 5.14 -39.70
N ALA A 49 -13.36 5.65 -39.63
CA ALA A 49 -12.29 5.31 -40.55
C ALA A 49 -10.94 5.32 -39.80
N ALA A 50 -10.15 4.30 -40.09
CA ALA A 50 -8.88 3.96 -39.47
C ALA A 50 -7.74 4.94 -39.80
N GLY A 51 -6.75 5.04 -38.90
CA GLY A 51 -5.47 5.67 -39.18
C GLY A 51 -4.59 5.74 -37.94
N GLY A 52 -3.52 4.96 -37.90
CA GLY A 52 -2.52 5.02 -36.84
C GLY A 52 -1.67 6.30 -36.90
N GLY A 53 -1.10 6.68 -35.76
CA GLY A 53 -0.12 7.76 -35.68
C GLY A 53 0.15 8.20 -34.25
N ASN A 54 1.38 7.95 -33.79
CA ASN A 54 2.06 8.65 -32.69
C ASN A 54 1.74 10.14 -32.67
N VAL A 55 1.45 10.74 -31.51
CA VAL A 55 2.12 11.99 -31.08
C VAL A 55 2.13 12.11 -29.55
N LEU A 56 3.34 12.29 -29.03
CA LEU A 56 3.69 12.69 -27.68
C LEU A 56 3.99 14.20 -27.76
N GLY A 57 3.39 15.01 -26.88
CA GLY A 57 3.92 16.34 -26.54
C GLY A 57 3.13 17.56 -27.01
N GLN A 58 3.15 18.55 -26.12
CA GLN A 58 2.88 19.98 -26.30
C GLN A 58 1.43 20.46 -26.11
N LEU A 59 1.19 21.03 -24.92
CA LEU A 59 0.44 22.28 -24.77
C LEU A 59 0.97 23.02 -23.53
N LEU A 60 2.09 23.72 -23.72
CA LEU A 60 2.49 24.85 -22.90
C LEU A 60 2.79 26.04 -23.84
N ALA A 61 2.12 27.15 -23.54
CA ALA A 61 2.42 28.54 -23.86
C ALA A 61 2.51 28.99 -25.34
N ALA A 62 1.67 29.96 -25.70
CA ALA A 62 2.14 31.28 -26.15
C ALA A 62 1.02 32.35 -26.11
N PRO A 63 1.37 33.65 -25.93
CA PRO A 63 0.46 34.76 -25.64
C PRO A 63 0.15 35.63 -26.88
N SER A 64 -0.86 36.50 -26.77
CA SER A 64 -1.07 37.57 -27.75
C SER A 64 -1.64 38.85 -27.11
N THR A 65 -0.73 39.80 -26.92
CA THR A 65 -0.77 41.23 -27.29
C THR A 65 -1.98 42.13 -26.99
N ILE A 66 -1.66 43.10 -26.13
CA ILE A 66 -2.05 44.52 -26.03
C ILE A 66 -2.77 45.13 -27.25
N GLY A 67 -3.90 45.78 -26.96
CA GLY A 67 -4.48 46.87 -27.75
C GLY A 67 -5.31 47.80 -26.85
N GLN A 68 -4.78 48.99 -26.55
CA GLN A 68 -5.50 50.09 -25.92
C GLN A 68 -6.23 50.94 -26.98
N ARG A 69 -7.45 51.40 -26.67
CA ARG A 69 -7.95 52.76 -26.96
C ARG A 69 -9.27 53.03 -26.21
N ASP A 70 -9.42 54.30 -25.86
CA ASP A 70 -10.25 54.86 -24.79
C ASP A 70 -11.74 55.09 -25.11
N ALA A 71 -12.49 55.22 -24.00
CA ALA A 71 -13.66 56.07 -23.70
C ALA A 71 -14.98 55.89 -24.49
N ASP A 72 -16.04 55.49 -23.77
CA ASP A 72 -17.10 56.41 -23.31
C ASP A 72 -18.11 55.68 -22.40
N GLY A 73 -18.60 56.41 -21.40
CA GLY A 73 -19.41 55.87 -20.31
C GLY A 73 -20.89 55.65 -20.65
N ALA A 74 -21.47 54.61 -20.04
CA ALA A 74 -22.87 54.57 -19.67
C ALA A 74 -23.07 53.60 -18.50
N ASP A 75 -23.66 54.14 -17.45
CA ASP A 75 -23.98 53.56 -16.15
C ASP A 75 -25.05 52.45 -16.26
N SER A 76 -24.76 51.26 -15.73
CA SER A 76 -25.76 50.25 -15.39
C SER A 76 -25.19 49.27 -14.36
N PRO A 77 -25.86 49.05 -13.22
CA PRO A 77 -25.31 48.26 -12.12
C PRO A 77 -25.42 46.78 -12.47
N ASN A 78 -24.33 46.21 -12.97
CA ASN A 78 -24.22 44.78 -13.16
C ASN A 78 -24.07 44.13 -11.79
N ARG A 79 -25.17 43.55 -11.28
CA ARG A 79 -25.19 42.66 -10.13
C ARG A 79 -24.29 41.48 -10.45
N SER A 80 -23.06 41.51 -9.94
CA SER A 80 -22.23 40.32 -9.82
C SER A 80 -22.96 39.32 -8.94
N HIS A 81 -23.62 38.33 -9.55
CA HIS A 81 -23.95 37.10 -8.87
C HIS A 81 -22.61 36.45 -8.46
N PRO A 82 -22.33 36.27 -7.16
CA PRO A 82 -21.24 35.39 -6.75
C PRO A 82 -21.66 33.97 -7.12
N ASP A 83 -20.77 33.23 -7.78
CA ASP A 83 -20.88 31.78 -7.90
C ASP A 83 -21.03 31.18 -6.49
N GLY A 84 -22.28 30.85 -6.16
CA GLY A 84 -22.73 30.50 -4.82
C GLY A 84 -22.39 29.08 -4.44
N GLY A 85 -21.09 28.78 -4.32
CA GLY A 85 -20.66 27.74 -3.39
C GLY A 85 -20.91 28.23 -1.95
N PRO A 86 -21.26 27.34 -1.00
CA PRO A 86 -21.40 27.75 0.40
C PRO A 86 -20.12 28.45 0.87
N ALA A 87 -20.25 29.65 1.43
CA ALA A 87 -19.13 30.46 1.86
C ALA A 87 -18.31 29.71 2.93
N ALA A 88 -16.99 29.64 2.75
CA ALA A 88 -16.11 28.96 3.69
C ALA A 88 -16.20 29.59 5.09
N VAL A 89 -16.41 28.75 6.11
CA VAL A 89 -16.56 29.17 7.50
C VAL A 89 -15.18 29.35 8.13
N SER A 90 -14.86 30.57 8.56
CA SER A 90 -13.62 30.84 9.29
C SER A 90 -13.70 30.28 10.71
N VAL A 91 -12.69 29.50 11.11
CA VAL A 91 -12.58 28.88 12.42
C VAL A 91 -11.49 29.58 13.23
N PRO A 92 -11.83 30.33 14.30
CA PRO A 92 -10.84 30.92 15.20
C PRO A 92 -9.88 29.88 15.80
N CYS A 93 -8.74 30.32 16.33
CA CYS A 93 -7.71 29.45 16.92
C CYS A 93 -8.15 28.88 18.28
N ASP A 94 -9.18 28.04 18.27
CA ASP A 94 -9.82 27.44 19.43
C ASP A 94 -10.33 26.02 19.06
N PRO A 95 -9.86 24.96 19.74
CA PRO A 95 -10.31 23.58 19.51
C PRO A 95 -11.83 23.39 19.62
N ALA A 96 -12.50 24.08 20.55
CA ALA A 96 -13.94 23.97 20.71
C ALA A 96 -14.69 24.58 19.51
N ARG A 97 -14.13 25.65 18.92
CA ARG A 97 -14.67 26.27 17.69
C ARG A 97 -14.50 25.37 16.48
N LEU A 98 -13.39 24.63 16.39
CA LEU A 98 -13.18 23.62 15.35
C LEU A 98 -14.23 22.51 15.43
N VAL A 99 -14.45 21.95 16.62
CA VAL A 99 -15.48 20.92 16.84
C VAL A 99 -16.87 21.45 16.47
N ALA A 100 -17.24 22.63 16.95
CA ALA A 100 -18.53 23.24 16.66
C ALA A 100 -18.74 23.49 15.15
N ALA A 101 -17.71 23.94 14.44
CA ALA A 101 -17.78 24.18 13.00
C ALA A 101 -17.98 22.88 12.21
N LEU A 102 -17.33 21.79 12.61
CA LEU A 102 -17.50 20.47 11.99
C LEU A 102 -18.91 19.91 12.22
N VAL A 103 -19.43 19.98 13.45
CA VAL A 103 -20.81 19.55 13.75
C VAL A 103 -21.81 20.35 12.91
N HIS A 104 -21.59 21.66 12.77
CA HIS A 104 -22.47 22.51 11.98
C HIS A 104 -22.43 22.17 10.49
N ALA A 105 -21.24 21.93 9.93
CA ALA A 105 -21.08 21.54 8.53
C ALA A 105 -21.77 20.20 8.24
N ASP A 106 -21.58 19.18 9.09
CA ASP A 106 -22.22 17.88 8.91
C ASP A 106 -23.76 17.98 8.98
N ALA A 107 -24.29 18.78 9.92
CA ALA A 107 -25.73 19.03 10.05
C ALA A 107 -26.34 19.78 8.85
N GLN A 108 -25.53 20.48 8.04
CA GLN A 108 -25.95 21.19 6.84
C GLN A 108 -25.73 20.39 5.54
N GLY A 109 -25.29 19.13 5.65
CA GLY A 109 -25.01 18.29 4.48
C GLY A 109 -23.63 18.55 3.86
N GLY A 110 -22.72 19.17 4.60
CA GLY A 110 -21.34 19.44 4.18
C GLY A 110 -20.93 20.90 4.32
N GLY A 111 -19.64 21.19 4.10
CA GLY A 111 -19.14 22.55 4.16
C GLY A 111 -17.63 22.68 4.01
N THR A 112 -17.18 23.92 3.81
CA THR A 112 -15.75 24.27 3.79
C THR A 112 -15.39 25.06 5.03
N LEU A 113 -14.34 24.64 5.74
CA LEU A 113 -13.81 25.25 6.95
C LEU A 113 -12.43 25.84 6.67
N ARG A 114 -12.19 27.08 7.07
CA ARG A 114 -10.88 27.74 7.01
C ARG A 114 -10.30 27.88 8.41
N LEU A 115 -9.22 27.16 8.67
CA LEU A 115 -8.54 27.24 9.96
C LEU A 115 -7.75 28.54 10.08
N ALA A 116 -7.54 28.97 11.32
CA ALA A 116 -6.70 30.11 11.63
C ALA A 116 -5.25 29.81 11.17
N PRO A 117 -4.62 30.72 10.40
CA PRO A 117 -3.29 30.49 9.82
C PRO A 117 -2.26 30.06 10.86
N LYS A 118 -1.56 28.95 10.62
CA LYS A 118 -0.49 28.40 11.49
C LYS A 118 -0.88 28.17 12.96
N CYS A 119 -2.18 28.15 13.27
CA CYS A 119 -2.68 27.89 14.61
C CYS A 119 -2.45 26.42 15.01
N THR A 120 -2.32 26.14 16.32
CA THR A 120 -2.38 24.77 16.84
C THR A 120 -3.66 24.53 17.63
N TYR A 121 -4.55 23.70 17.08
CA TYR A 121 -5.76 23.19 17.72
C TYR A 121 -5.41 21.95 18.55
N THR A 122 -5.24 22.11 19.85
CA THR A 122 -4.89 21.00 20.76
C THR A 122 -6.15 20.38 21.37
N LEU A 123 -6.46 19.14 20.98
CA LEU A 123 -7.57 18.35 21.51
C LEU A 123 -7.14 17.61 22.78
N THR A 124 -7.90 17.75 23.85
CA THR A 124 -7.62 17.15 25.17
C THR A 124 -8.51 15.96 25.51
N GLU A 125 -9.60 15.79 24.78
CA GLU A 125 -10.60 14.76 25.00
C GLU A 125 -11.12 14.21 23.68
N ALA A 126 -11.66 13.00 23.73
CA ALA A 126 -12.46 12.48 22.63
C ALA A 126 -13.82 13.18 22.66
N ALA A 127 -14.18 13.85 21.58
CA ALA A 127 -15.41 14.63 21.53
C ALA A 127 -16.66 13.76 21.25
N PHE A 128 -16.49 12.55 20.69
CA PHE A 128 -17.62 11.71 20.27
C PHE A 128 -17.36 10.22 20.51
N ASP A 129 -18.34 9.57 21.16
CA ASP A 129 -18.30 8.17 21.60
C ASP A 129 -19.37 7.27 20.93
N ASP A 130 -20.29 7.85 20.15
CA ASP A 130 -21.48 7.14 19.69
C ASP A 130 -21.33 6.65 18.24
N ASP A 131 -20.25 5.92 17.95
CA ASP A 131 -20.24 5.04 16.77
C ASP A 131 -21.06 3.79 17.11
N ARG A 132 -22.37 3.90 16.98
CA ARG A 132 -23.27 2.75 17.10
C ARG A 132 -23.03 1.85 15.90
N PHE A 133 -22.34 0.75 16.16
CA PHE A 133 -22.61 -0.60 15.65
C PHE A 133 -23.70 -0.66 14.56
N ASP A 134 -23.34 -0.78 13.28
CA ASP A 134 -24.31 -0.85 12.18
C ASP A 134 -24.09 -2.00 11.17
N GLY A 135 -23.17 -2.94 11.42
CA GLY A 135 -23.08 -4.15 10.61
C GLY A 135 -22.54 -3.95 9.19
N GLY A 136 -21.63 -3.00 9.00
CA GLY A 136 -20.94 -2.76 7.72
C GLY A 136 -20.09 -3.95 7.25
N VAL A 137 -19.58 -3.86 6.01
CA VAL A 137 -18.82 -4.91 5.29
C VAL A 137 -17.65 -5.49 6.10
N ARG A 138 -17.14 -4.78 7.11
CA ARG A 138 -16.19 -5.32 8.09
C ARG A 138 -16.69 -6.61 8.75
N ASP A 139 -17.93 -6.66 9.20
CA ASP A 139 -18.49 -7.84 9.88
C ASP A 139 -18.77 -8.97 8.89
N ALA A 140 -19.15 -8.65 7.66
CA ALA A 140 -19.34 -9.65 6.60
C ALA A 140 -18.00 -10.22 6.09
N ARG A 141 -16.95 -9.40 6.02
CA ARG A 141 -15.58 -9.79 5.64
C ARG A 141 -14.88 -10.55 6.76
N GLU A 142 -15.03 -10.12 8.02
CA GLU A 142 -14.57 -10.83 9.22
C GLU A 142 -15.30 -12.17 9.40
N ALA A 143 -16.63 -12.22 9.21
CA ALA A 143 -17.37 -13.48 9.22
C ALA A 143 -16.95 -14.42 8.07
N SER A 144 -16.61 -13.89 6.90
CA SER A 144 -16.12 -14.69 5.77
C SER A 144 -14.69 -15.18 5.99
N ASP A 145 -13.80 -14.35 6.52
CA ASP A 145 -12.41 -14.69 6.89
C ASP A 145 -12.37 -15.75 8.01
N GLN A 146 -13.34 -15.74 8.94
CA GLN A 146 -13.54 -16.76 9.98
C GLN A 146 -14.01 -18.10 9.40
N LEU A 147 -14.81 -18.08 8.33
CA LEU A 147 -15.30 -19.28 7.64
C LEU A 147 -14.24 -19.94 6.75
N GLU A 148 -13.31 -19.17 6.16
CA GLU A 148 -12.25 -19.72 5.29
C GLU A 148 -11.03 -20.27 6.05
N ASN A 149 -10.68 -19.72 7.22
CA ASN A 149 -9.43 -20.07 7.91
C ASN A 149 -9.56 -21.10 9.04
N GLY A 150 -10.77 -21.48 9.46
CA GLY A 150 -10.98 -22.49 10.51
C GLY A 150 -10.32 -22.17 11.87
N GLU A 151 -9.94 -20.92 12.11
CA GLU A 151 -9.41 -20.48 13.40
C GLU A 151 -10.57 -20.24 14.37
N ASN A 152 -10.65 -21.12 15.37
CA ASN A 152 -11.47 -20.91 16.55
C ASN A 152 -10.80 -19.84 17.44
N THR A 153 -10.98 -18.57 17.10
CA THR A 153 -10.73 -17.48 18.04
C THR A 153 -12.07 -17.08 18.65
N SER A 154 -12.30 -17.53 19.88
CA SER A 154 -13.07 -16.85 20.91
C SER A 154 -13.55 -15.43 20.50
N ASN A 155 -14.75 -15.33 19.92
CA ASN A 155 -15.53 -14.09 19.93
C ASN A 155 -15.94 -13.83 21.38
N THR A 156 -15.00 -13.32 22.19
CA THR A 156 -15.35 -12.65 23.43
C THR A 156 -16.15 -11.41 23.04
N ALA A 157 -17.44 -11.40 23.36
CA ALA A 157 -18.29 -10.23 23.22
C ALA A 157 -17.56 -9.01 23.81
N LYS A 158 -17.13 -8.08 22.94
CA LYS A 158 -16.48 -6.84 23.37
C LYS A 158 -17.48 -6.08 24.26
N THR A 159 -17.02 -5.64 25.43
CA THR A 159 -17.82 -4.80 26.33
C THR A 159 -18.14 -3.47 25.63
N LYS A 160 -19.24 -2.81 26.02
CA LYS A 160 -19.59 -1.46 25.51
C LYS A 160 -18.42 -0.48 25.66
N GLU A 161 -17.63 -0.64 26.71
CA GLU A 161 -16.51 0.24 27.02
C GLU A 161 -15.28 -0.05 26.16
N GLN A 162 -15.12 -1.29 25.67
CA GLN A 162 -14.13 -1.60 24.64
C GLN A 162 -14.54 -1.03 23.29
N ILE A 163 -15.81 -1.19 22.90
CA ILE A 163 -16.35 -0.62 21.65
C ILE A 163 -16.21 0.91 21.64
N ARG A 164 -16.57 1.57 22.75
CA ARG A 164 -16.43 3.01 22.94
C ARG A 164 -14.98 3.49 22.78
N ARG A 165 -14.03 2.77 23.37
CA ARG A 165 -12.59 3.08 23.23
C ARG A 165 -12.08 2.86 21.80
N GLU A 166 -12.53 1.81 21.13
CA GLU A 166 -12.11 1.47 19.75
C GLU A 166 -12.65 2.46 18.72
N ASN A 167 -13.82 3.06 18.98
CA ASN A 167 -14.46 4.01 18.07
C ASN A 167 -14.22 5.49 18.43
N SER A 168 -13.41 5.75 19.46
CA SER A 168 -13.19 7.09 19.99
C SER A 168 -12.48 8.01 18.97
N SER A 169 -13.14 9.11 18.61
CA SER A 169 -12.61 10.15 17.72
C SER A 169 -12.61 11.52 18.41
N GLY A 170 -11.54 12.29 18.20
CA GLY A 170 -11.37 13.63 18.74
C GLY A 170 -12.20 14.69 18.03
N LEU A 171 -12.62 14.42 16.79
CA LEU A 171 -13.52 15.27 16.00
C LEU A 171 -14.74 14.48 15.55
N PRO A 172 -15.84 15.16 15.13
CA PRO A 172 -17.03 14.49 14.64
C PRO A 172 -16.74 13.53 13.48
N VAL A 173 -17.53 12.46 13.42
CA VAL A 173 -17.53 11.55 12.26
C VAL A 173 -18.00 12.31 11.03
N VAL A 174 -17.37 12.06 9.88
CA VAL A 174 -17.68 12.70 8.61
C VAL A 174 -18.68 11.82 7.85
N TYR A 175 -19.93 12.27 7.73
CA TYR A 175 -20.99 11.64 6.92
C TYR A 175 -21.28 12.39 5.62
N HIS A 176 -20.88 13.66 5.54
CA HIS A 176 -21.09 14.52 4.38
C HIS A 176 -19.76 15.12 3.88
N PRO A 177 -19.74 15.76 2.70
CA PRO A 177 -18.54 16.41 2.19
C PRO A 177 -18.05 17.56 3.07
N ILE A 178 -16.89 17.37 3.71
CA ILE A 178 -16.22 18.36 4.54
C ILE A 178 -14.85 18.68 3.93
N THR A 179 -14.61 19.95 3.63
CA THR A 179 -13.30 20.48 3.23
C THR A 179 -12.71 21.30 4.36
N ILE A 180 -11.45 21.04 4.73
CA ILE A 180 -10.68 21.80 5.72
C ILE A 180 -9.45 22.41 5.04
N GLU A 181 -9.45 23.73 4.91
CA GLU A 181 -8.33 24.55 4.46
C GLU A 181 -7.53 24.99 5.68
N GLY A 182 -6.34 24.43 5.85
CA GLY A 182 -5.54 24.56 7.07
C GLY A 182 -4.69 25.83 7.17
N ASP A 183 -4.23 26.37 6.04
CA ASP A 183 -3.24 27.46 6.01
C ASP A 183 -2.05 27.24 6.97
N GLY A 184 -1.52 26.00 6.96
CA GLY A 184 -0.42 25.56 7.81
C GLY A 184 -0.81 25.26 9.26
N ALA A 185 -2.10 25.22 9.60
CA ALA A 185 -2.57 24.89 10.95
C ALA A 185 -2.24 23.44 11.33
N THR A 186 -2.12 23.23 12.64
CA THR A 186 -1.90 21.93 13.27
C THR A 186 -3.11 21.52 14.09
N ILE A 187 -3.64 20.32 13.86
CA ILE A 187 -4.56 19.63 14.76
C ILE A 187 -3.73 18.61 15.54
N ALA A 188 -3.64 18.80 16.86
CA ALA A 188 -2.79 17.99 17.72
C ALA A 188 -3.58 17.33 18.84
N ARG A 189 -3.22 16.10 19.18
CA ARG A 189 -3.68 15.46 20.42
C ARG A 189 -2.76 15.87 21.57
N HIS A 190 -3.32 16.34 22.69
CA HIS A 190 -2.53 16.65 23.87
C HIS A 190 -1.83 15.39 24.41
N PRO A 191 -0.54 15.42 24.80
CA PRO A 191 0.19 14.22 25.21
C PRO A 191 -0.51 13.38 26.30
N ASN A 192 -1.14 14.05 27.27
CA ASN A 192 -1.85 13.41 28.38
C ASN A 192 -3.34 13.13 28.11
N ALA A 193 -3.83 13.43 26.90
CA ALA A 193 -5.20 13.11 26.54
C ALA A 193 -5.40 11.59 26.44
N PRO A 194 -6.64 11.09 26.56
CA PRO A 194 -6.99 9.72 26.18
C PRO A 194 -6.55 9.37 24.75
N GLU A 195 -6.59 8.09 24.43
CA GLU A 195 -6.30 7.59 23.08
C GLU A 195 -7.53 7.85 22.19
N PHE A 196 -7.37 8.69 21.16
CA PHE A 196 -8.32 8.85 20.08
C PHE A 196 -7.63 9.23 18.76
N ARG A 197 -8.28 8.86 17.64
CA ARG A 197 -7.93 9.35 16.30
C ARG A 197 -8.56 10.71 16.03
N PHE A 198 -8.13 11.44 15.01
CA PHE A 198 -8.74 12.73 14.66
C PHE A 198 -10.02 12.54 13.86
N PHE A 199 -9.95 11.79 12.75
CA PHE A 199 -11.03 11.69 11.79
C PHE A 199 -11.45 10.24 11.56
N THR A 200 -12.75 10.03 11.47
CA THR A 200 -13.38 8.83 10.93
C THR A 200 -14.29 9.27 9.79
N VAL A 201 -14.09 8.73 8.59
CA VAL A 201 -14.91 9.02 7.40
C VAL A 201 -15.73 7.77 7.08
N ARG A 202 -17.06 7.90 7.11
CA ARG A 202 -18.00 6.78 6.91
C ARG A 202 -18.62 6.82 5.52
N ASP A 203 -19.51 5.85 5.26
CA ASP A 203 -20.23 5.71 3.99
C ASP A 203 -20.95 7.01 3.60
N GLY A 204 -20.71 7.48 2.37
CA GLY A 204 -21.19 8.77 1.87
C GLY A 204 -20.41 10.00 2.34
N GLY A 205 -19.52 9.85 3.33
CA GLY A 205 -18.66 10.92 3.82
C GLY A 205 -17.48 11.18 2.88
N GLU A 206 -17.18 12.47 2.68
CA GLU A 206 -16.00 12.91 1.93
C GLU A 206 -15.19 13.89 2.76
N LEU A 207 -13.92 13.58 3.03
CA LEU A 207 -13.03 14.46 3.78
C LEU A 207 -11.92 14.99 2.86
N LYS A 208 -11.84 16.31 2.67
CA LYS A 208 -10.68 16.95 2.05
C LYS A 208 -9.89 17.74 3.08
N LEU A 209 -8.60 17.41 3.24
CA LEU A 209 -7.65 18.19 4.04
C LEU A 209 -6.64 18.86 3.11
N SER A 210 -6.41 20.16 3.30
CA SER A 210 -5.41 20.92 2.56
C SER A 210 -4.56 21.75 3.50
N ASP A 211 -3.23 21.61 3.44
CA ASP A 211 -2.29 22.43 4.22
C ASP A 211 -2.47 22.30 5.74
N VAL A 212 -2.74 21.07 6.21
CA VAL A 212 -2.96 20.73 7.63
C VAL A 212 -1.86 19.81 8.15
N THR A 213 -1.45 20.01 9.41
CA THR A 213 -0.65 19.02 10.15
C THR A 213 -1.52 18.28 11.16
N LEU A 214 -1.55 16.94 11.11
CA LEU A 214 -2.12 16.08 12.15
C LEU A 214 -0.99 15.52 13.01
N ARG A 215 -1.00 15.78 14.31
CA ARG A 215 0.11 15.42 15.20
C ARG A 215 -0.31 14.66 16.45
N ASN A 216 0.40 13.59 16.76
CA ASN A 216 0.19 12.75 17.95
C ASN A 216 -1.17 12.04 17.97
N GLY A 217 -1.75 11.71 16.82
CA GLY A 217 -2.96 10.88 16.78
C GLY A 217 -2.70 9.53 17.43
N ARG A 218 -3.64 8.99 18.20
CA ARG A 218 -3.40 7.74 18.93
C ARG A 218 -4.65 6.91 19.03
N SER A 219 -4.70 5.75 18.40
CA SER A 219 -5.88 4.87 18.49
C SER A 219 -5.54 3.48 19.03
N VAL A 220 -6.42 2.94 19.88
CA VAL A 220 -6.38 1.52 20.27
C VAL A 220 -6.91 0.58 19.19
N ALA A 221 -7.58 1.15 18.19
CA ALA A 221 -8.09 0.45 17.02
C ALA A 221 -7.44 1.02 15.75
N GLU A 222 -8.13 0.87 14.62
CA GLU A 222 -7.58 1.13 13.31
C GLU A 222 -7.35 2.65 13.09
N GLY A 223 -6.25 3.00 12.41
CA GLY A 223 -5.91 4.38 12.05
C GLY A 223 -5.54 5.26 13.24
N GLY A 224 -4.26 5.59 13.42
CA GLY A 224 -3.84 6.46 14.53
C GLY A 224 -4.35 7.91 14.42
N SER A 225 -4.49 8.44 13.21
CA SER A 225 -5.01 9.79 12.94
C SER A 225 -6.28 9.79 12.12
N VAL A 226 -6.34 9.00 11.05
CA VAL A 226 -7.47 8.96 10.12
C VAL A 226 -7.87 7.52 9.86
N HIS A 227 -9.17 7.25 9.90
CA HIS A 227 -9.75 6.04 9.38
C HIS A 227 -10.76 6.38 8.29
N VAL A 228 -10.51 5.92 7.06
CA VAL A 228 -11.46 5.97 5.95
C VAL A 228 -12.12 4.60 5.88
N VAL A 229 -13.38 4.52 6.29
CA VAL A 229 -14.16 3.27 6.30
C VAL A 229 -14.60 2.94 4.88
N HIS A 230 -14.96 1.69 4.63
CA HIS A 230 -15.62 1.27 3.39
C HIS A 230 -16.81 2.20 3.05
N GLY A 231 -16.88 2.65 1.79
CA GLY A 231 -17.88 3.63 1.32
C GLY A 231 -17.51 5.10 1.56
N GLY A 232 -16.54 5.38 2.44
CA GLY A 232 -16.01 6.72 2.66
C GLY A 232 -14.91 7.12 1.66
N SER A 233 -14.71 8.42 1.48
CA SER A 233 -13.68 8.98 0.61
C SER A 233 -12.86 10.05 1.33
N ALA A 234 -11.54 10.08 1.13
CA ALA A 234 -10.71 11.17 1.64
C ALA A 234 -9.65 11.62 0.65
N VAL A 235 -9.34 12.91 0.70
CA VAL A 235 -8.28 13.58 -0.05
C VAL A 235 -7.36 14.30 0.93
N LEU A 236 -6.09 13.91 0.95
CA LEU A 236 -5.04 14.55 1.72
C LEU A 236 -4.11 15.29 0.77
N GLU A 237 -4.14 16.62 0.81
CA GLU A 237 -3.36 17.49 -0.06
C GLU A 237 -2.43 18.35 0.80
N ARG A 238 -1.11 18.32 0.55
CA ARG A 238 -0.12 19.07 1.36
C ARG A 238 -0.30 18.87 2.87
N THR A 239 -0.65 17.66 3.26
CA THR A 239 -0.94 17.32 4.66
C THR A 239 0.28 16.66 5.29
N THR A 240 0.59 17.01 6.53
CA THR A 240 1.62 16.32 7.32
C THR A 240 0.98 15.50 8.43
N ILE A 241 1.17 14.18 8.45
CA ILE A 241 0.73 13.34 9.57
C ILE A 241 1.98 12.83 10.29
N THR A 242 2.07 13.15 11.58
CA THR A 242 3.28 12.88 12.36
C THR A 242 3.04 12.38 13.78
N GLN A 243 3.94 11.50 14.22
CA GLN A 243 3.96 10.95 15.57
C GLN A 243 2.66 10.21 15.94
N SER A 244 1.96 9.68 14.92
CA SER A 244 0.71 8.99 15.13
C SER A 244 0.93 7.50 15.41
N LEU A 245 0.13 6.95 16.31
CA LEU A 245 0.27 5.57 16.79
C LEU A 245 -1.05 4.82 16.67
N SER A 246 -0.99 3.59 16.14
CA SER A 246 -2.08 2.61 16.24
C SER A 246 -1.64 1.41 17.06
N PHE A 247 -2.48 1.02 18.02
CA PHE A 247 -2.34 -0.18 18.85
C PHE A 247 -3.33 -1.30 18.44
N SER A 248 -3.93 -1.22 17.25
CA SER A 248 -4.91 -2.21 16.76
C SER A 248 -4.34 -3.62 16.73
N ALA A 249 -4.97 -4.53 17.46
CA ALA A 249 -4.62 -5.96 17.44
C ALA A 249 -5.03 -6.67 16.13
N GLU A 250 -5.93 -6.07 15.36
CA GLU A 250 -6.47 -6.62 14.11
C GLU A 250 -5.67 -6.12 12.87
N GLY A 251 -4.64 -5.30 13.11
CA GLY A 251 -3.93 -4.57 12.07
C GLY A 251 -4.50 -3.16 11.94
N GLY A 252 -3.64 -2.18 11.73
CA GLY A 252 -4.06 -0.79 11.67
C GLY A 252 -2.90 0.09 11.23
N GLY A 253 -3.20 1.03 10.33
CA GLY A 253 -2.20 1.99 9.88
C GLY A 253 -1.82 2.94 11.02
N GLY A 254 -0.52 3.11 11.25
CA GLY A 254 -0.01 3.92 12.37
C GLY A 254 -0.46 5.37 12.29
N ALA A 255 -0.54 5.93 11.08
CA ALA A 255 -1.19 7.22 10.84
C ALA A 255 -2.57 7.07 10.20
N VAL A 256 -2.67 6.33 9.09
CA VAL A 256 -3.93 6.23 8.33
C VAL A 256 -4.28 4.78 8.04
N PHE A 257 -5.53 4.40 8.32
CA PHE A 257 -6.12 3.20 7.76
C PHE A 257 -7.17 3.57 6.70
N ASN A 258 -7.02 3.01 5.50
CA ASN A 258 -7.95 3.20 4.39
C ASN A 258 -8.60 1.86 3.99
N ASP A 259 -9.89 1.70 4.27
CA ASP A 259 -10.75 0.63 3.76
C ASP A 259 -11.78 1.16 2.73
N GLY A 260 -11.77 2.46 2.46
CA GLY A 260 -12.57 3.15 1.44
C GLY A 260 -11.72 3.64 0.26
N ASN A 261 -11.91 4.89 -0.16
CA ASN A 261 -11.13 5.54 -1.21
C ASN A 261 -10.25 6.66 -0.64
N LEU A 262 -8.94 6.62 -0.91
CA LEU A 262 -8.00 7.62 -0.41
C LEU A 262 -7.11 8.14 -1.53
N VAL A 263 -7.05 9.47 -1.65
CA VAL A 263 -6.10 10.19 -2.50
C VAL A 263 -5.14 10.97 -1.62
N VAL A 264 -3.84 10.80 -1.84
CA VAL A 264 -2.77 11.47 -1.11
C VAL A 264 -1.87 12.19 -2.10
N THR A 265 -1.76 13.50 -1.98
CA THR A 265 -0.96 14.35 -2.88
C THR A 265 -0.06 15.27 -2.08
N ASP A 266 1.22 15.33 -2.44
CA ASP A 266 2.24 16.22 -1.88
C ASP A 266 2.28 16.23 -0.34
N SER A 267 2.03 15.07 0.27
CA SER A 267 1.84 14.94 1.71
C SER A 267 3.01 14.21 2.37
N THR A 268 3.17 14.40 3.68
CA THR A 268 4.27 13.82 4.46
C THR A 268 3.73 12.97 5.60
N PHE A 269 4.20 11.72 5.69
CA PHE A 269 3.93 10.80 6.78
C PHE A 269 5.26 10.55 7.49
N THR A 270 5.42 11.07 8.71
CA THR A 270 6.70 10.98 9.41
C THR A 270 6.58 10.54 10.87
N GLN A 271 7.41 9.58 11.29
CA GLN A 271 7.46 9.08 12.67
C GLN A 271 6.14 8.46 13.14
N ASN A 272 5.37 7.85 12.25
CA ASN A 272 4.14 7.15 12.61
C ASN A 272 4.43 5.66 12.87
N ALA A 273 3.66 5.02 13.75
CA ALA A 273 3.89 3.63 14.09
C ALA A 273 2.63 2.79 14.27
N ALA A 274 2.62 1.61 13.65
CA ALA A 274 1.68 0.53 13.93
C ALA A 274 2.36 -0.46 14.90
N THR A 275 2.10 -0.31 16.19
CA THR A 275 2.93 -0.89 17.26
C THR A 275 2.48 -2.27 17.72
N ALA A 276 1.22 -2.63 17.49
CA ALA A 276 0.71 -3.96 17.79
C ALA A 276 1.45 -5.03 16.98
N ARG A 277 1.57 -6.26 17.49
CA ARG A 277 2.33 -7.36 16.87
C ARG A 277 1.92 -7.66 15.42
N THR A 278 0.66 -7.47 15.09
CA THR A 278 0.05 -7.65 13.76
C THR A 278 -0.04 -6.33 12.98
N GLY A 279 0.51 -5.23 13.52
CA GLY A 279 0.45 -3.87 12.99
C GLY A 279 1.05 -3.76 11.59
N ARG A 280 0.34 -3.07 10.71
CA ARG A 280 0.64 -2.98 9.28
C ARG A 280 0.58 -1.53 8.85
N GLY A 281 1.47 -1.08 7.97
CA GLY A 281 1.42 0.28 7.43
C GLY A 281 1.74 1.34 8.48
N GLY A 282 3.00 1.48 8.86
CA GLY A 282 3.39 2.43 9.93
C GLY A 282 2.95 3.85 9.62
N GLY A 283 3.14 4.31 8.38
CA GLY A 283 2.50 5.52 7.87
C GLY A 283 1.06 5.27 7.44
N LEU A 284 0.85 4.32 6.52
CA LEU A 284 -0.45 4.07 5.92
C LEU A 284 -0.70 2.58 5.67
N LEU A 285 -1.87 2.10 6.10
CA LEU A 285 -2.41 0.80 5.72
C LEU A 285 -3.56 1.00 4.73
N ASN A 286 -3.47 0.32 3.58
CA ASN A 286 -4.51 0.29 2.57
C ASN A 286 -5.15 -1.10 2.49
N GLY A 287 -6.46 -1.16 2.75
CA GLY A 287 -7.38 -2.26 2.43
C GLY A 287 -8.37 -1.94 1.31
N GLY A 288 -8.53 -0.66 0.96
CA GLY A 288 -9.41 -0.18 -0.12
C GLY A 288 -8.67 0.24 -1.39
N VAL A 289 -9.06 1.37 -1.96
CA VAL A 289 -8.44 1.99 -3.15
C VAL A 289 -7.59 3.18 -2.72
N LEU A 290 -6.33 3.20 -3.17
CA LEU A 290 -5.37 4.24 -2.82
C LEU A 290 -4.68 4.81 -4.05
N THR A 291 -4.62 6.14 -4.13
CA THR A 291 -3.71 6.86 -5.03
C THR A 291 -2.77 7.73 -4.21
N VAL A 292 -1.47 7.62 -4.43
CA VAL A 292 -0.43 8.45 -3.80
C VAL A 292 0.43 9.11 -4.87
N THR A 293 0.59 10.43 -4.79
CA THR A 293 1.45 11.20 -5.71
C THR A 293 2.31 12.19 -4.93
N GLY A 294 3.58 12.34 -5.30
CA GLY A 294 4.43 13.44 -4.80
C GLY A 294 4.71 13.40 -3.29
N SER A 295 4.47 12.26 -2.63
CA SER A 295 4.40 12.20 -1.16
C SER A 295 5.62 11.53 -0.54
N THR A 296 5.88 11.83 0.75
CA THR A 296 7.02 11.31 1.50
C THR A 296 6.57 10.49 2.70
N PHE A 297 7.11 9.28 2.83
CA PHE A 297 6.97 8.40 3.99
C PHE A 297 8.35 8.22 4.63
N ARG A 298 8.55 8.80 5.80
CA ARG A 298 9.84 8.85 6.48
C ARG A 298 9.79 8.38 7.93
N ASP A 299 10.79 7.63 8.38
CA ASP A 299 10.91 7.20 9.79
C ASP A 299 9.65 6.51 10.35
N ASN A 300 8.81 5.90 9.51
CA ASN A 300 7.62 5.20 9.97
C ASN A 300 7.96 3.75 10.32
N SER A 301 7.21 3.14 11.23
CA SER A 301 7.46 1.77 11.67
C SER A 301 6.21 0.91 11.79
N ALA A 302 6.29 -0.36 11.42
CA ALA A 302 5.22 -1.32 11.61
C ALA A 302 5.78 -2.61 12.21
N ALA A 303 5.11 -3.20 13.20
CA ALA A 303 5.61 -4.44 13.78
C ALA A 303 5.58 -5.63 12.78
N ALA A 304 4.64 -5.66 11.84
CA ALA A 304 4.49 -6.75 10.87
C ALA A 304 4.93 -6.34 9.45
N ILE A 305 4.13 -5.58 8.72
CA ILE A 305 4.36 -5.34 7.29
C ILE A 305 4.25 -3.86 6.92
N GLY A 306 5.09 -3.39 5.99
CA GLY A 306 5.02 -2.05 5.41
C GLY A 306 5.30 -0.94 6.43
N GLY A 307 6.58 -0.64 6.70
CA GLY A 307 6.95 0.39 7.66
C GLY A 307 6.44 1.77 7.23
N GLY A 308 6.64 2.12 5.95
CA GLY A 308 6.04 3.31 5.34
C GLY A 308 4.59 3.07 4.97
N LEU A 309 4.36 2.13 4.04
CA LEU A 309 3.05 1.81 3.50
C LEU A 309 2.85 0.30 3.33
N ALA A 310 1.69 -0.20 3.75
CA ALA A 310 1.24 -1.56 3.47
C ALA A 310 -0.02 -1.53 2.62
N ASN A 311 0.01 -2.17 1.45
CA ASN A 311 -1.17 -2.50 0.68
C ASN A 311 -1.55 -3.97 0.93
N PHE A 312 -2.70 -4.20 1.57
CA PHE A 312 -3.15 -5.50 2.03
C PHE A 312 -4.57 -5.75 1.53
N ARG A 313 -4.75 -6.70 0.60
CA ARG A 313 -6.06 -6.99 -0.04
C ARG A 313 -6.72 -5.80 -0.74
N GLY A 314 -5.97 -4.72 -1.00
CA GLY A 314 -6.44 -3.52 -1.68
C GLY A 314 -5.79 -3.28 -3.06
N ALA A 315 -6.12 -2.15 -3.65
CA ALA A 315 -5.51 -1.63 -4.88
C ALA A 315 -4.78 -0.31 -4.58
N ALA A 316 -3.52 -0.21 -4.99
CA ALA A 316 -2.72 0.98 -4.77
C ALA A 316 -1.95 1.41 -6.02
N ASP A 317 -2.00 2.71 -6.30
CA ASP A 317 -1.27 3.38 -7.36
C ASP A 317 -0.39 4.48 -6.75
N ILE A 318 0.93 4.34 -6.85
CA ILE A 318 1.91 5.17 -6.12
C ILE A 318 2.91 5.75 -7.12
N GLY A 319 2.95 7.08 -7.24
CA GLY A 319 3.78 7.80 -8.20
C GLY A 319 4.63 8.91 -7.58
N GLY A 320 5.83 9.14 -8.10
CA GLY A 320 6.61 10.35 -7.78
C GLY A 320 6.90 10.53 -6.29
N SER A 321 6.99 9.43 -5.51
CA SER A 321 6.99 9.48 -4.04
C SER A 321 8.33 9.02 -3.46
N THR A 322 8.53 9.22 -2.16
CA THR A 322 9.74 8.80 -1.43
C THR A 322 9.40 8.00 -0.19
N PHE A 323 10.04 6.83 -0.03
CA PHE A 323 10.00 5.99 1.17
C PHE A 323 11.40 5.91 1.76
N GLU A 324 11.62 6.53 2.91
CA GLU A 324 12.95 6.62 3.52
C GLU A 324 13.01 6.29 5.01
N HIS A 325 14.02 5.50 5.41
CA HIS A 325 14.28 5.15 6.82
C HIS A 325 13.08 4.53 7.55
N ASN A 326 12.18 3.87 6.83
CA ASN A 326 11.06 3.18 7.42
C ASN A 326 11.48 1.76 7.85
N SER A 327 10.76 1.19 8.82
CA SER A 327 11.09 -0.12 9.37
C SER A 327 9.90 -1.06 9.55
N ALA A 328 10.07 -2.35 9.22
CA ALA A 328 9.05 -3.38 9.50
C ALA A 328 9.62 -4.79 9.60
N THR A 329 8.81 -5.80 9.95
CA THR A 329 9.25 -7.20 9.78
C THR A 329 9.32 -7.58 8.29
N GLN A 330 8.42 -7.06 7.44
CA GLN A 330 8.46 -7.27 5.99
C GLN A 330 8.15 -5.98 5.24
N GLY A 331 9.02 -5.59 4.29
CA GLY A 331 8.82 -4.38 3.49
C GLY A 331 9.04 -3.12 4.33
N GLY A 332 10.28 -2.73 4.55
CA GLY A 332 10.60 -1.58 5.40
C GLY A 332 9.95 -0.31 4.86
N GLY A 333 10.12 -0.03 3.56
CA GLY A 333 9.45 1.07 2.88
C GLY A 333 8.02 0.73 2.49
N LEU A 334 7.85 -0.30 1.65
CA LEU A 334 6.57 -0.65 1.04
C LEU A 334 6.31 -2.17 1.09
N ALA A 335 5.08 -2.57 1.40
CA ALA A 335 4.64 -3.96 1.37
C ALA A 335 3.36 -4.13 0.53
N SER A 336 3.30 -5.19 -0.27
CA SER A 336 2.12 -5.58 -1.08
C SER A 336 1.75 -7.03 -0.81
N PHE A 337 0.59 -7.28 -0.21
CA PHE A 337 0.17 -8.59 0.31
C PHE A 337 -1.25 -8.92 -0.13
N SER A 338 -1.41 -10.02 -0.87
CA SER A 338 -2.71 -10.41 -1.47
C SER A 338 -3.38 -9.25 -2.22
N ALA A 339 -2.58 -8.40 -2.85
CA ALA A 339 -2.99 -7.09 -3.34
C ALA A 339 -2.51 -6.83 -4.77
N ARG A 340 -2.98 -5.74 -5.36
CA ARG A 340 -2.49 -5.19 -6.63
C ARG A 340 -1.86 -3.82 -6.39
N THR A 341 -0.60 -3.67 -6.75
CA THR A 341 0.15 -2.43 -6.51
C THR A 341 0.89 -1.99 -7.78
N ARG A 342 0.76 -0.73 -8.15
CA ARG A 342 1.63 -0.10 -9.16
C ARG A 342 2.44 0.99 -8.49
N VAL A 343 3.75 0.99 -8.74
CA VAL A 343 4.67 1.99 -8.24
C VAL A 343 5.48 2.53 -9.41
N TRP A 344 5.57 3.84 -9.53
CA TRP A 344 6.40 4.47 -10.56
C TRP A 344 7.14 5.72 -10.07
N ASP A 345 8.28 5.99 -10.70
CA ASP A 345 9.09 7.20 -10.49
C ASP A 345 9.32 7.52 -9.01
N THR A 346 9.56 6.47 -8.21
CA THR A 346 9.55 6.51 -6.74
C THR A 346 10.90 6.08 -6.19
N LYS A 347 11.33 6.72 -5.09
CA LYS A 347 12.56 6.41 -4.38
C LYS A 347 12.25 5.58 -3.12
N VAL A 348 12.95 4.47 -2.93
CA VAL A 348 12.88 3.62 -1.73
C VAL A 348 14.29 3.49 -1.16
N THR A 349 14.59 4.22 -0.08
CA THR A 349 15.96 4.41 0.41
C THR A 349 16.15 4.19 1.90
N GLY A 350 17.21 3.49 2.30
CA GLY A 350 17.60 3.44 3.71
C GLY A 350 16.58 2.72 4.61
N ASN A 351 15.65 1.95 4.05
CA ASN A 351 14.64 1.26 4.82
C ASN A 351 15.19 -0.05 5.37
N THR A 352 14.67 -0.50 6.52
CA THR A 352 15.12 -1.71 7.20
C THR A 352 13.98 -2.69 7.42
N ALA A 353 14.19 -3.98 7.11
CA ALA A 353 13.21 -4.99 7.47
C ALA A 353 13.80 -6.36 7.83
N GLY A 354 12.95 -7.25 8.33
CA GLY A 354 13.25 -8.68 8.38
C GLY A 354 13.43 -9.26 6.98
N ASN A 355 12.44 -9.07 6.09
CA ASN A 355 12.56 -9.42 4.67
C ASN A 355 12.11 -8.25 3.79
N GLY A 356 12.77 -8.03 2.66
CA GLY A 356 12.43 -6.91 1.79
C GLY A 356 12.77 -5.60 2.45
N GLY A 357 14.06 -5.31 2.66
CA GLY A 357 14.51 -4.11 3.36
C GLY A 357 13.82 -2.85 2.81
N GLY A 358 13.77 -2.73 1.49
CA GLY A 358 12.98 -1.73 0.78
C GLY A 358 11.52 -2.16 0.57
N ILE A 359 11.33 -3.20 -0.25
CA ILE A 359 10.01 -3.63 -0.75
C ILE A 359 9.76 -5.11 -0.46
N ALA A 360 8.56 -5.45 0.00
CA ALA A 360 8.09 -6.83 0.14
C ALA A 360 6.82 -7.10 -0.68
N ASN A 361 6.77 -8.25 -1.35
CA ASN A 361 5.61 -8.73 -2.10
C ASN A 361 5.28 -10.18 -1.72
N SER A 362 4.08 -10.46 -1.20
CA SER A 362 3.63 -11.83 -0.92
C SER A 362 2.25 -12.08 -1.50
N ASP A 363 2.12 -13.15 -2.29
CA ASP A 363 0.83 -13.58 -2.85
C ASP A 363 0.11 -12.44 -3.61
N ALA A 364 0.90 -11.53 -4.20
CA ALA A 364 0.45 -10.26 -4.75
C ALA A 364 1.09 -9.98 -6.11
N THR A 365 0.50 -9.03 -6.83
CA THR A 365 1.06 -8.48 -8.08
C THR A 365 1.53 -7.06 -7.83
N ILE A 366 2.83 -6.82 -8.07
CA ILE A 366 3.43 -5.50 -8.01
C ILE A 366 4.15 -5.14 -9.30
N ALA A 367 3.86 -3.97 -9.85
CA ALA A 367 4.54 -3.42 -11.01
C ALA A 367 5.39 -2.22 -10.60
N LEU A 368 6.71 -2.32 -10.79
CA LEU A 368 7.70 -1.30 -10.46
C LEU A 368 8.27 -0.71 -11.76
N ARG A 369 8.13 0.60 -11.96
CA ARG A 369 8.64 1.29 -13.15
C ARG A 369 9.39 2.57 -12.81
N GLY A 370 10.64 2.73 -13.24
CA GLY A 370 11.37 3.99 -12.97
C GLY A 370 11.74 4.17 -11.49
N LEU A 371 11.86 3.08 -10.71
CA LEU A 371 12.18 3.19 -9.28
C LEU A 371 13.69 3.33 -9.04
N THR A 372 14.03 3.95 -7.92
CA THR A 372 15.35 3.84 -7.30
C THR A 372 15.22 3.17 -5.94
N VAL A 373 15.63 1.90 -5.83
CA VAL A 373 15.63 1.09 -4.60
C VAL A 373 17.07 0.97 -4.11
N ARG A 374 17.43 1.70 -3.06
CA ARG A 374 18.82 1.79 -2.62
C ARG A 374 19.07 1.84 -1.13
N ASP A 375 20.27 1.43 -0.73
CA ASP A 375 20.74 1.52 0.66
C ASP A 375 19.80 0.85 1.67
N ASN A 376 18.97 -0.10 1.23
CA ASN A 376 18.03 -0.79 2.11
C ASN A 376 18.66 -2.02 2.75
N LEU A 377 18.24 -2.34 3.97
CA LEU A 377 18.79 -3.42 4.78
C LEU A 377 17.72 -4.46 5.13
N ALA A 378 17.98 -5.73 4.79
CA ALA A 378 17.21 -6.87 5.29
C ALA A 378 18.05 -7.69 6.28
N THR A 379 17.55 -7.94 7.49
CA THR A 379 18.17 -8.87 8.45
C THR A 379 17.96 -10.34 8.06
N GLY A 380 17.03 -10.59 7.14
CA GLY A 380 16.80 -11.85 6.45
C GLY A 380 17.09 -11.71 4.95
N ASP A 381 16.06 -11.94 4.13
CA ASP A 381 16.17 -12.07 2.68
C ASP A 381 15.69 -10.82 1.92
N GLY A 382 16.29 -10.52 0.77
CA GLY A 382 15.85 -9.44 -0.12
C GLY A 382 16.20 -8.06 0.43
N GLY A 383 17.46 -7.63 0.34
CA GLY A 383 17.90 -6.34 0.86
C GLY A 383 17.13 -5.18 0.24
N GLY A 384 17.06 -5.15 -1.10
CA GLY A 384 16.23 -4.21 -1.83
C GLY A 384 14.79 -4.68 -1.88
N VAL A 385 14.58 -5.84 -2.48
CA VAL A 385 13.25 -6.38 -2.77
C VAL A 385 13.15 -7.84 -2.41
N TRP A 386 12.05 -8.21 -1.76
CA TRP A 386 11.68 -9.59 -1.44
C TRP A 386 10.33 -9.94 -2.06
N ALA A 387 10.25 -11.08 -2.75
CA ALA A 387 9.03 -11.56 -3.37
C ALA A 387 8.77 -13.05 -3.06
N SER A 388 7.54 -13.39 -2.66
CA SER A 388 7.10 -14.75 -2.41
C SER A 388 5.74 -15.01 -3.08
N ARG A 389 5.63 -16.10 -3.85
CA ARG A 389 4.37 -16.56 -4.47
C ARG A 389 3.60 -15.46 -5.23
N GLY A 390 4.30 -14.59 -5.95
CA GLY A 390 3.67 -13.45 -6.64
C GLY A 390 4.28 -13.11 -7.99
N LEU A 391 3.77 -12.04 -8.58
CA LEU A 391 4.34 -11.43 -9.79
C LEU A 391 4.95 -10.09 -9.40
N ILE A 392 6.21 -9.89 -9.76
CA ILE A 392 6.89 -8.62 -9.59
C ILE A 392 7.58 -8.23 -10.90
N THR A 393 7.17 -7.11 -11.48
CA THR A 393 7.80 -6.62 -12.72
C THR A 393 8.70 -5.42 -12.40
N LEU A 394 9.94 -5.45 -12.88
CA LEU A 394 10.85 -4.31 -12.82
C LEU A 394 11.06 -3.79 -14.24
N ASP A 395 10.76 -2.51 -14.46
CA ASP A 395 11.05 -1.82 -15.72
C ASP A 395 11.75 -0.50 -15.44
N ALA A 396 12.82 -0.18 -16.17
CA ALA A 396 13.61 1.04 -15.98
C ALA A 396 13.97 1.32 -14.51
N THR A 397 14.22 0.27 -13.71
CA THR A 397 14.38 0.36 -12.25
C THR A 397 15.83 0.13 -11.85
N VAL A 398 16.32 0.90 -10.90
CA VAL A 398 17.67 0.76 -10.32
C VAL A 398 17.55 0.20 -8.92
N VAL A 399 18.15 -0.97 -8.68
CA VAL A 399 18.27 -1.64 -7.38
C VAL A 399 19.75 -1.65 -7.00
N THR A 400 20.16 -0.74 -6.12
CA THR A 400 21.59 -0.52 -5.86
C THR A 400 21.97 -0.45 -4.38
N ALA A 401 23.16 -0.92 -4.04
CA ALA A 401 23.74 -0.81 -2.69
C ALA A 401 22.86 -1.38 -1.55
N ASN A 402 21.95 -2.29 -1.86
CA ASN A 402 21.11 -2.92 -0.83
C ASN A 402 21.83 -4.10 -0.18
N VAL A 403 21.53 -4.37 1.09
CA VAL A 403 22.19 -5.41 1.88
C VAL A 403 21.17 -6.39 2.45
N ALA A 404 21.40 -7.69 2.26
CA ALA A 404 20.68 -8.77 2.92
C ALA A 404 21.63 -9.58 3.81
N HIS A 405 21.21 -9.90 5.04
CA HIS A 405 21.99 -10.75 5.93
C HIS A 405 21.82 -12.25 5.63
N ARG A 406 20.91 -12.63 4.73
CA ARG A 406 20.75 -14.00 4.24
C ARG A 406 20.92 -14.11 2.73
N PHE A 407 19.87 -13.94 1.93
CA PHE A 407 19.92 -14.16 0.49
C PHE A 407 19.36 -12.98 -0.30
N GLY A 408 19.83 -12.77 -1.53
CA GLY A 408 19.24 -11.77 -2.42
C GLY A 408 19.53 -10.34 -1.95
N GLY A 409 20.78 -9.88 -2.05
CA GLY A 409 21.13 -8.52 -1.62
C GLY A 409 20.27 -7.47 -2.35
N GLY A 410 20.16 -7.57 -3.67
CA GLY A 410 19.26 -6.74 -4.47
C GLY A 410 17.84 -7.27 -4.45
N LEU A 411 17.66 -8.49 -4.97
CA LEU A 411 16.37 -9.13 -5.13
C LEU A 411 16.39 -10.57 -4.60
N PHE A 412 15.42 -10.90 -3.74
CA PHE A 412 15.10 -12.28 -3.38
C PHE A 412 13.73 -12.66 -3.92
N THR A 413 13.63 -13.86 -4.50
CA THR A 413 12.37 -14.38 -5.05
C THR A 413 12.18 -15.84 -4.67
N ASP A 414 11.02 -16.18 -4.11
CA ASP A 414 10.58 -17.55 -3.90
C ASP A 414 9.24 -17.81 -4.61
N ARG A 415 9.18 -18.84 -5.44
CA ARG A 415 7.96 -19.25 -6.19
C ARG A 415 7.28 -18.09 -6.92
N SER A 416 8.07 -17.15 -7.42
CA SER A 416 7.58 -15.89 -8.01
C SER A 416 8.01 -15.76 -9.47
N ASN A 417 7.26 -14.98 -10.24
CA ASN A 417 7.60 -14.62 -11.61
C ASN A 417 8.13 -13.19 -11.64
N VAL A 418 9.34 -13.01 -12.19
CA VAL A 418 10.06 -11.73 -12.17
C VAL A 418 10.62 -11.37 -13.54
N PRO A 419 9.84 -10.70 -14.39
CA PRO A 419 10.37 -10.02 -15.56
C PRO A 419 11.09 -8.73 -15.14
N VAL A 420 12.35 -8.61 -15.53
CA VAL A 420 13.22 -7.45 -15.32
C VAL A 420 13.61 -6.89 -16.68
N ARG A 421 13.27 -5.63 -16.94
CA ARG A 421 13.43 -4.97 -18.24
C ARG A 421 14.15 -3.64 -18.06
N HIS A 422 15.14 -3.35 -18.91
CA HIS A 422 15.86 -2.06 -18.91
C HIS A 422 16.31 -1.60 -17.51
N SER A 423 16.65 -2.55 -16.64
CA SER A 423 16.85 -2.30 -15.21
C SER A 423 18.27 -2.65 -14.80
N GLU A 424 18.71 -2.08 -13.69
CA GLU A 424 20.05 -2.24 -13.14
C GLU A 424 19.96 -2.79 -11.72
N ILE A 425 20.66 -3.90 -11.46
CA ILE A 425 20.78 -4.52 -10.14
C ILE A 425 22.27 -4.54 -9.82
N THR A 426 22.74 -3.50 -9.13
CA THR A 426 24.18 -3.18 -9.05
C THR A 426 24.68 -2.99 -7.62
N GLY A 427 25.87 -3.50 -7.30
CA GLY A 427 26.52 -3.16 -6.01
C GLY A 427 25.81 -3.71 -4.75
N ASN A 428 24.86 -4.61 -4.91
CA ASN A 428 24.10 -5.17 -3.79
C ASN A 428 24.89 -6.28 -3.08
N GLY A 429 24.64 -6.48 -1.79
CA GLY A 429 25.40 -7.38 -0.93
C GLY A 429 24.53 -8.38 -0.18
N ALA A 430 24.79 -9.67 -0.33
CA ALA A 430 24.33 -10.69 0.61
C ALA A 430 25.50 -11.03 1.55
N VAL A 431 25.39 -10.76 2.85
CA VAL A 431 26.55 -10.73 3.76
C VAL A 431 26.57 -11.84 4.82
N GLY A 432 25.52 -12.67 4.89
CA GLY A 432 25.48 -13.82 5.80
C GLY A 432 26.51 -14.89 5.47
N ALA A 433 26.94 -15.67 6.45
CA ALA A 433 27.99 -16.69 6.28
C ALA A 433 27.69 -17.73 5.17
N THR A 434 26.41 -18.02 4.93
CA THR A 434 25.94 -18.95 3.89
C THR A 434 25.25 -18.25 2.72
N SER A 435 25.36 -16.93 2.64
CA SER A 435 24.62 -16.08 1.71
C SER A 435 25.00 -16.30 0.26
N THR A 436 24.01 -16.22 -0.63
CA THR A 436 24.15 -16.37 -2.09
C THR A 436 23.25 -15.38 -2.80
N GLY A 437 23.56 -15.07 -4.06
CA GLY A 437 22.78 -14.17 -4.90
C GLY A 437 22.83 -12.75 -4.36
N GLY A 438 24.02 -12.16 -4.32
CA GLY A 438 24.20 -10.74 -3.98
C GLY A 438 23.30 -9.83 -4.81
N GLY A 439 23.21 -10.09 -6.12
CA GLY A 439 22.29 -9.40 -7.02
C GLY A 439 20.89 -9.99 -6.91
N ILE A 440 20.72 -11.21 -7.41
CA ILE A 440 19.44 -11.92 -7.45
C ILE A 440 19.60 -13.30 -6.83
N HIS A 441 18.75 -13.62 -5.85
CA HIS A 441 18.54 -14.98 -5.39
C HIS A 441 17.14 -15.43 -5.78
N ALA A 442 17.06 -16.50 -6.58
CA ALA A 442 15.79 -17.05 -7.01
C ALA A 442 15.65 -18.54 -6.64
N SER A 443 14.47 -18.89 -6.09
CA SER A 443 14.12 -20.23 -5.65
C SER A 443 12.69 -20.57 -6.08
N GLY A 444 12.51 -21.43 -7.09
CA GLY A 444 11.17 -21.71 -7.63
C GLY A 444 10.57 -20.52 -8.39
N GLY A 445 9.88 -20.79 -9.50
CA GLY A 445 9.28 -19.76 -10.36
C GLY A 445 10.13 -19.42 -11.59
N GLN A 446 10.17 -18.15 -11.97
CA GLN A 446 10.87 -17.69 -13.17
C GLN A 446 11.47 -16.29 -12.98
N VAL A 447 12.72 -16.10 -13.41
CA VAL A 447 13.34 -14.78 -13.59
C VAL A 447 13.67 -14.61 -15.06
N SER A 448 13.32 -13.47 -15.65
CA SER A 448 13.63 -13.15 -17.05
C SER A 448 14.21 -11.76 -17.17
N LEU A 449 15.47 -11.67 -17.60
CA LEU A 449 16.19 -10.42 -17.84
C LEU A 449 16.09 -10.02 -19.32
N PHE A 450 15.71 -8.77 -19.57
CA PHE A 450 15.63 -8.18 -20.89
C PHE A 450 16.38 -6.85 -20.92
N ALA A 451 17.44 -6.75 -21.71
CA ALA A 451 18.29 -5.56 -21.81
C ALA A 451 18.61 -4.95 -20.42
N SER A 452 18.98 -5.78 -19.46
CA SER A 452 19.17 -5.40 -18.05
C SER A 452 20.57 -5.75 -17.55
N ARG A 453 21.02 -5.11 -16.47
CA ARG A 453 22.37 -5.28 -15.91
C ARG A 453 22.30 -5.86 -14.50
N VAL A 454 23.13 -6.86 -14.23
CA VAL A 454 23.35 -7.42 -12.89
C VAL A 454 24.85 -7.42 -12.62
N THR A 455 25.36 -6.34 -12.02
CA THR A 455 26.80 -6.08 -11.96
C THR A 455 27.30 -5.73 -10.56
N GLU A 456 28.57 -6.02 -10.27
CA GLU A 456 29.22 -5.60 -9.01
C GLU A 456 28.54 -6.10 -7.72
N ASN A 457 27.69 -7.12 -7.81
CA ASN A 457 27.01 -7.64 -6.64
C ASN A 457 27.91 -8.64 -5.90
N ARG A 458 27.79 -8.66 -4.57
CA ARG A 458 28.62 -9.49 -3.69
C ARG A 458 27.78 -10.45 -2.86
N SER A 459 28.22 -11.69 -2.74
CA SER A 459 27.76 -12.63 -1.72
C SER A 459 28.95 -13.25 -0.99
N VAL A 460 28.71 -13.93 0.14
CA VAL A 460 29.77 -14.70 0.82
C VAL A 460 30.02 -16.03 0.11
N VAL A 461 28.97 -16.73 -0.29
CA VAL A 461 29.03 -18.01 -1.01
C VAL A 461 28.64 -17.79 -2.46
N ALA A 462 29.33 -18.49 -3.37
CA ALA A 462 29.04 -18.40 -4.79
C ALA A 462 27.62 -18.87 -5.13
N PRO A 463 26.91 -18.20 -6.06
CA PRO A 463 27.32 -17.02 -6.83
C PRO A 463 26.92 -15.69 -6.20
N GLY A 464 27.65 -14.64 -6.59
CA GLY A 464 27.40 -13.24 -6.22
C GLY A 464 26.37 -12.55 -7.10
N GLY A 465 26.33 -12.88 -8.39
CA GLY A 465 25.40 -12.25 -9.34
C GLY A 465 24.00 -12.84 -9.20
N ILE A 466 23.75 -13.95 -9.87
CA ILE A 466 22.44 -14.61 -9.92
C ILE A 466 22.57 -16.04 -9.40
N PHE A 467 21.89 -16.33 -8.30
CA PHE A 467 21.68 -17.68 -7.80
C PHE A 467 20.32 -18.21 -8.26
N GLY A 468 20.29 -19.43 -8.81
CA GLY A 468 19.05 -20.08 -9.18
C GLY A 468 18.92 -21.53 -8.71
N ARG A 469 17.87 -21.82 -7.92
CA ARG A 469 17.46 -23.17 -7.50
C ARG A 469 16.03 -23.51 -7.95
N ASN A 470 15.84 -24.66 -8.60
CA ASN A 470 14.53 -25.19 -9.01
C ASN A 470 13.67 -24.20 -9.83
N LEU A 471 14.30 -23.39 -10.69
CA LEU A 471 13.59 -22.39 -11.47
C LEU A 471 14.10 -22.26 -12.91
N ARG A 472 13.38 -21.46 -13.71
CA ARG A 472 13.83 -21.03 -15.04
C ARG A 472 14.38 -19.62 -14.97
N VAL A 473 15.68 -19.46 -15.23
CA VAL A 473 16.30 -18.14 -15.43
C VAL A 473 16.54 -17.96 -16.93
N ASN A 474 15.97 -16.90 -17.50
CA ASN A 474 16.20 -16.51 -18.89
C ASN A 474 16.95 -15.17 -18.93
N VAL A 475 18.07 -15.13 -19.64
CA VAL A 475 18.87 -13.91 -19.82
C VAL A 475 18.95 -13.63 -21.31
N ASP A 476 18.34 -12.53 -21.77
CA ASP A 476 18.40 -12.16 -23.18
C ASP A 476 19.82 -11.76 -23.60
N PRO A 477 20.17 -11.84 -24.91
CA PRO A 477 21.53 -11.54 -25.38
C PRO A 477 22.01 -10.10 -25.13
N ARG A 478 21.09 -9.18 -24.79
CA ARG A 478 21.38 -7.76 -24.50
C ARG A 478 21.56 -7.50 -23.00
N SER A 479 21.23 -8.47 -22.14
CA SER A 479 21.46 -8.37 -20.71
C SER A 479 22.90 -8.73 -20.38
N VAL A 480 23.43 -8.11 -19.32
CA VAL A 480 24.83 -8.21 -18.90
C VAL A 480 24.90 -8.66 -17.45
N VAL A 481 25.74 -9.65 -17.16
CA VAL A 481 25.94 -10.17 -15.80
C VAL A 481 27.45 -10.31 -15.54
N THR A 482 28.11 -9.19 -15.23
CA THR A 482 29.57 -9.10 -15.03
C THR A 482 29.96 -8.68 -13.63
N ASP A 483 31.24 -8.86 -13.28
CA ASP A 483 31.88 -8.22 -12.12
C ASP A 483 31.24 -8.56 -10.76
N ASN A 484 30.47 -9.64 -10.68
CA ASN A 484 29.89 -10.10 -9.43
C ASN A 484 30.85 -11.05 -8.70
N ARG A 485 30.87 -10.96 -7.37
CA ARG A 485 31.77 -11.74 -6.51
C ARG A 485 30.98 -12.64 -5.55
N PRO A 486 31.34 -13.92 -5.38
CA PRO A 486 32.56 -14.57 -5.89
C PRO A 486 32.53 -14.89 -7.39
N THR A 487 31.33 -15.04 -7.97
CA THR A 487 31.11 -15.37 -9.38
C THR A 487 29.81 -14.75 -9.89
N ASN A 488 29.63 -14.69 -11.21
CA ASN A 488 28.39 -14.23 -11.85
C ASN A 488 27.21 -15.18 -11.60
N CYS A 489 27.26 -16.39 -12.17
CA CYS A 489 26.24 -17.43 -11.92
C CYS A 489 26.80 -18.80 -11.49
N GLN A 490 28.12 -18.99 -11.60
CA GLN A 490 28.74 -20.27 -11.25
C GLN A 490 28.55 -20.59 -9.75
N GLY A 491 28.02 -21.76 -9.45
CA GLY A 491 27.58 -22.13 -8.10
C GLY A 491 26.07 -22.29 -7.98
N SER A 492 25.30 -21.83 -8.98
CA SER A 492 23.89 -22.19 -9.12
C SER A 492 23.73 -23.69 -9.41
N PRO A 493 22.80 -24.41 -8.73
CA PRO A 493 22.49 -25.81 -9.03
C PRO A 493 22.01 -26.06 -10.46
N ALA A 494 21.35 -25.08 -11.08
CA ALA A 494 20.94 -25.12 -12.48
C ALA A 494 21.84 -24.18 -13.31
N PRO A 495 22.36 -24.61 -14.48
CA PRO A 495 23.08 -23.74 -15.38
C PRO A 495 22.20 -22.58 -15.84
N ILE A 496 22.73 -21.35 -15.77
CA ILE A 496 22.06 -20.14 -16.25
C ILE A 496 22.71 -19.74 -17.57
N GLY A 497 21.95 -19.86 -18.66
CA GLY A 497 22.41 -19.46 -19.99
C GLY A 497 22.70 -17.95 -20.07
N ASN A 498 23.67 -17.58 -20.90
CA ASN A 498 24.08 -16.19 -21.17
C ASN A 498 24.55 -15.37 -19.94
N CYS A 499 24.92 -16.01 -18.83
CA CYS A 499 25.35 -15.30 -17.63
C CYS A 499 26.85 -14.93 -17.56
N PHE A 500 27.71 -15.54 -18.38
CA PHE A 500 29.17 -15.37 -18.25
C PHE A 500 29.77 -14.25 -19.12
N ARG A 501 28.92 -13.36 -19.65
CA ARG A 501 29.38 -12.20 -20.44
C ARG A 501 29.68 -11.03 -19.55
#